data_AF-A0A1X7VHK8-F1
#
_entry.id   AF-A0A1X7VHK8-F1
#
_cell.length_a   1.000
_cell.length_b   1.000
_cell.length_c   1.000
_cell.angle_alpha   90.00
_cell.angle_beta   90.00
_cell.angle_gamma   90.00
#
_symmetry.space_group_name_H-M   'P 1'
#
loop_
_entity.id
_entity.type
_entity.pdbx_description
1 polymer ?
#
loop_
_entity_poly.entity_id
_entity_poly.type
_entity_poly.pdbx_seq_one_letter_code
_entity_poly.pdbx_strand_id
1 'polypeptide(L)'
;MKLNNAFDVKVSSSVFYYYAVVITYKPLPVCSTELPHYSLIVTNVTSLTYSHLSLYIFHGASYNLSAIFDHYYITHSQFILQFGNSLFSCYIKNSSFRSGLYDFHIFRITFNAKLNPKKCKFPGYQLVSTFVIEDSQFCDNWHGIRISGVPYLPRTNSNHFVIIIKSCLISNNTIAGLFIDEKFLTSVQINIIDTEFIGNKANVIKNSFFISLKNVTVANSTSTGLKLITSIVTIENKLIFRSNTGVVGGGLSITDSSQLIVSSSTNLEFIDNHASYKGGGIYVEELTKSFIILEAPNIPLTLINNSAAFGDDIYGYNNHRSNRFNLTNPNISST
;
A
#
# COMPACT_ATOMS: atom_id res chain seq x y z
N MET A 1 -21.65 14.14 13.24
CA MET A 1 -22.34 14.34 11.95
C MET A 1 -22.44 13.02 11.20
N LYS A 2 -23.62 12.70 10.65
CA LYS A 2 -23.83 11.53 9.81
C LYS A 2 -24.51 11.96 8.50
N LEU A 3 -23.89 11.67 7.36
CA LEU A 3 -24.43 11.95 6.03
C LEU A 3 -24.66 10.62 5.31
N ASN A 4 -25.89 10.37 4.85
CA ASN A 4 -26.26 9.14 4.16
C ASN A 4 -26.75 9.45 2.76
N ASN A 5 -26.10 8.88 1.72
CA ASN A 5 -26.43 9.09 0.31
C ASN A 5 -26.60 10.59 -0.03
N ALA A 6 -25.79 11.44 0.59
CA ALA A 6 -25.88 12.87 0.39
C ALA A 6 -25.25 13.23 -0.97
N PHE A 7 -26.01 14.01 -1.74
CA PHE A 7 -25.61 14.49 -3.06
C PHE A 7 -24.77 15.77 -2.93
N ASP A 8 -23.73 15.89 -3.75
CA ASP A 8 -22.85 17.07 -3.85
C ASP A 8 -22.44 17.69 -2.50
N VAL A 9 -21.86 16.85 -1.65
CA VAL A 9 -21.40 17.28 -0.33
C VAL A 9 -20.10 18.05 -0.49
N LYS A 10 -20.09 19.29 -0.01
CA LYS A 10 -18.87 20.09 0.12
C LYS A 10 -18.62 20.47 1.57
N VAL A 11 -17.45 20.10 2.09
CA VAL A 11 -16.96 20.54 3.39
C VAL A 11 -15.66 21.31 3.15
N SER A 12 -15.61 22.56 3.58
CA SER A 12 -14.44 23.40 3.36
C SER A 12 -14.06 24.23 4.57
N SER A 13 -12.76 24.47 4.78
CA SER A 13 -12.24 25.39 5.80
C SER A 13 -12.80 25.11 7.19
N SER A 14 -12.88 23.83 7.55
CA SER A 14 -13.53 23.36 8.77
C SER A 14 -12.53 22.70 9.72
N VAL A 15 -12.76 22.86 11.02
CA VAL A 15 -11.98 22.19 12.06
C VAL A 15 -12.91 21.28 12.86
N PHE A 16 -12.57 20.00 12.92
CA PHE A 16 -13.27 19.02 13.76
C PHE A 16 -12.44 18.76 15.02
N TYR A 17 -13.09 18.87 16.18
CA TYR A 17 -12.49 18.62 17.50
C TYR A 17 -13.47 17.79 18.33
N TYR A 18 -13.07 16.61 18.80
CA TYR A 18 -13.97 15.63 19.41
C TYR A 18 -15.21 15.28 18.56
N TYR A 19 -15.08 15.32 17.22
CA TYR A 19 -16.21 15.10 16.32
C TYR A 19 -16.08 13.86 15.45
N ALA A 20 -17.22 13.19 15.32
CA ALA A 20 -17.46 12.05 14.45
C ALA A 20 -18.06 12.52 13.13
N VAL A 21 -17.35 12.38 12.00
CA VAL A 21 -17.89 12.61 10.65
C VAL A 21 -18.02 11.28 9.93
N VAL A 22 -19.25 10.80 9.78
CA VAL A 22 -19.52 9.53 9.11
C VAL A 22 -20.32 9.81 7.84
N ILE A 23 -19.71 9.53 6.69
CA ILE A 23 -20.33 9.67 5.38
C ILE A 23 -20.53 8.27 4.82
N THR A 24 -21.75 7.95 4.45
CA THR A 24 -22.13 6.60 4.02
C THR A 24 -22.94 6.64 2.73
N TYR A 25 -22.47 5.87 1.78
CA TYR A 25 -23.07 5.65 0.48
C TYR A 25 -23.55 4.19 0.41
N LYS A 26 -24.86 3.98 0.55
CA LYS A 26 -25.56 2.68 0.48
C LYS A 26 -26.35 2.52 -0.83
N PRO A 27 -26.63 1.27 -1.26
CA PRO A 27 -27.40 1.02 -2.47
C PRO A 27 -28.80 1.62 -2.36
N LEU A 28 -29.35 2.04 -3.51
CA LEU A 28 -30.74 2.49 -3.57
C LEU A 28 -31.71 1.33 -3.29
N PRO A 29 -32.93 1.61 -2.79
CA PRO A 29 -33.93 0.56 -2.55
C PRO A 29 -34.32 -0.19 -3.82
N VAL A 30 -34.30 0.49 -4.96
CA VAL A 30 -34.62 -0.01 -6.30
C VAL A 30 -33.41 0.26 -7.20
N CYS A 31 -33.14 -0.64 -8.14
CA CYS A 31 -32.10 -0.38 -9.14
C CYS A 31 -32.51 0.74 -10.07
N SER A 32 -31.61 1.70 -10.18
CA SER A 32 -31.68 2.70 -11.23
C SER A 32 -31.10 2.14 -12.51
N THR A 33 -31.77 2.39 -13.63
CA THR A 33 -31.19 2.21 -14.97
C THR A 33 -30.25 3.36 -15.33
N GLU A 34 -30.40 4.50 -14.65
CA GLU A 34 -29.48 5.64 -14.73
C GLU A 34 -28.34 5.46 -13.73
N LEU A 35 -27.15 5.97 -14.07
CA LEU A 35 -25.98 5.97 -13.19
C LEU A 35 -25.75 7.37 -12.63
N PRO A 36 -26.46 7.79 -11.57
CA PRO A 36 -26.32 9.13 -11.02
C PRO A 36 -24.90 9.35 -10.49
N HIS A 37 -24.38 10.55 -10.73
CA HIS A 37 -23.06 10.94 -10.26
C HIS A 37 -23.16 11.68 -8.93
N TYR A 38 -22.43 11.24 -7.92
CA TYR A 38 -22.35 11.90 -6.61
C TYR A 38 -20.97 12.51 -6.45
N SER A 39 -20.88 13.71 -5.89
CA SER A 39 -19.61 14.32 -5.51
C SER A 39 -19.48 14.51 -4.00
N LEU A 40 -18.28 14.27 -3.48
CA LEU A 40 -17.86 14.61 -2.14
C LEU A 40 -16.54 15.38 -2.25
N ILE A 41 -16.53 16.64 -1.81
CA ILE A 41 -15.33 17.48 -1.83
C ILE A 41 -15.06 17.95 -0.41
N VAL A 42 -13.88 17.61 0.10
CA VAL A 42 -13.41 17.99 1.44
C VAL A 42 -12.09 18.74 1.26
N THR A 43 -12.10 20.06 1.50
CA THR A 43 -10.94 20.92 1.25
C THR A 43 -10.55 21.75 2.47
N ASN A 44 -9.25 21.88 2.75
CA ASN A 44 -8.74 22.68 3.87
C ASN A 44 -9.40 22.30 5.20
N VAL A 45 -9.43 21.02 5.52
CA VAL A 45 -10.08 20.51 6.74
C VAL A 45 -9.04 19.99 7.70
N THR A 46 -9.17 20.36 8.97
CA THR A 46 -8.31 19.85 10.05
C THR A 46 -9.14 19.02 11.02
N SER A 47 -8.74 17.77 11.24
CA SER A 47 -9.26 16.91 12.30
C SER A 47 -8.27 16.87 13.45
N LEU A 48 -8.70 17.42 14.58
CA LEU A 48 -7.97 17.49 15.83
C LEU A 48 -8.46 16.42 16.80
N THR A 49 -7.69 16.20 17.87
CA THR A 49 -7.83 15.21 18.95
C THR A 49 -9.19 14.50 19.06
N TYR A 50 -9.16 13.17 18.97
CA TYR A 50 -10.31 12.27 19.09
C TYR A 50 -11.42 12.49 18.05
N SER A 51 -11.11 13.15 16.94
CA SER A 51 -12.02 13.20 15.80
C SER A 51 -11.86 11.96 14.92
N HIS A 52 -12.90 11.63 14.18
CA HIS A 52 -12.82 10.58 13.17
C HIS A 52 -13.61 10.96 11.93
N LEU A 53 -13.01 10.71 10.76
CA LEU A 53 -13.71 10.72 9.49
C LEU A 53 -13.80 9.29 8.97
N SER A 54 -15.01 8.84 8.67
CA SER A 54 -15.25 7.54 8.05
C SER A 54 -16.06 7.72 6.78
N LEU A 55 -15.51 7.27 5.65
CA LEU A 55 -16.19 7.19 4.37
C LEU A 55 -16.48 5.72 4.03
N TYR A 56 -17.76 5.40 3.95
CA TYR A 56 -18.27 4.08 3.63
C TYR A 56 -18.91 4.10 2.25
N ILE A 57 -18.33 3.40 1.27
CA ILE A 57 -18.83 3.31 -0.10
C ILE A 57 -19.28 1.86 -0.35
N PHE A 58 -20.58 1.63 -0.34
CA PHE A 58 -21.18 0.29 -0.46
C PHE A 58 -22.32 0.25 -1.45
N HIS A 59 -22.26 0.96 -2.57
CA HIS A 59 -23.46 1.25 -3.35
C HIS A 59 -23.78 0.29 -4.50
N GLY A 60 -22.87 -0.61 -4.85
CA GLY A 60 -23.09 -1.53 -5.97
C GLY A 60 -23.08 -0.78 -7.30
N ALA A 61 -24.14 -0.99 -8.08
CA ALA A 61 -24.37 -0.36 -9.38
C ALA A 61 -25.24 0.90 -9.34
N SER A 62 -25.51 1.42 -8.15
CA SER A 62 -26.52 2.48 -8.00
C SER A 62 -26.04 3.87 -8.38
N TYR A 63 -24.74 4.16 -8.37
CA TYR A 63 -24.19 5.48 -8.73
C TYR A 63 -22.72 5.43 -9.11
N ASN A 64 -22.18 6.56 -9.58
CA ASN A 64 -20.75 6.82 -9.70
C ASN A 64 -20.36 7.88 -8.67
N LEU A 65 -19.43 7.58 -7.76
CA LEU A 65 -19.01 8.52 -6.73
C LEU A 65 -17.62 9.10 -7.03
N SER A 66 -17.52 10.43 -7.07
CA SER A 66 -16.25 11.15 -7.03
C SER A 66 -16.01 11.73 -5.63
N ALA A 67 -14.92 11.35 -4.98
CA ALA A 67 -14.53 11.87 -3.67
C ALA A 67 -13.15 12.52 -3.74
N ILE A 68 -13.02 13.76 -3.25
CA ILE A 68 -11.77 14.52 -3.24
C ILE A 68 -11.50 15.01 -1.82
N PHE A 69 -10.33 14.66 -1.29
CA PHE A 69 -9.77 15.21 -0.06
C PHE A 69 -8.50 15.99 -0.43
N ASP A 70 -8.51 17.29 -0.18
CA ASP A 70 -7.42 18.19 -0.56
C ASP A 70 -7.04 19.07 0.62
N HIS A 71 -5.76 19.10 0.98
CA HIS A 71 -5.29 19.78 2.20
C HIS A 71 -6.05 19.30 3.44
N TYR A 72 -6.14 17.97 3.61
CA TYR A 72 -6.74 17.34 4.78
C TYR A 72 -5.67 17.05 5.82
N TYR A 73 -5.81 17.62 7.01
CA TYR A 73 -4.83 17.51 8.09
C TYR A 73 -5.42 16.73 9.25
N ILE A 74 -4.73 15.68 9.68
CA ILE A 74 -5.15 14.84 10.81
C ILE A 74 -4.09 14.90 11.89
N THR A 75 -4.55 15.19 13.11
CA THR A 75 -3.77 15.09 14.34
C THR A 75 -4.57 14.29 15.38
N HIS A 76 -3.97 13.21 15.90
CA HIS A 76 -4.54 12.37 16.96
C HIS A 76 -5.99 11.92 16.67
N SER A 77 -6.25 11.52 15.43
CA SER A 77 -7.59 11.29 14.88
C SER A 77 -7.56 10.15 13.85
N GLN A 78 -8.73 9.65 13.45
CA GLN A 78 -8.85 8.51 12.54
C GLN A 78 -9.44 8.90 11.17
N PHE A 79 -8.99 8.20 10.14
CA PHE A 79 -9.46 8.30 8.76
C PHE A 79 -9.67 6.90 8.16
N ILE A 80 -10.94 6.52 8.10
CA ILE A 80 -11.33 5.18 7.68
C ILE A 80 -12.02 5.27 6.33
N LEU A 81 -11.45 4.56 5.36
CA LEU A 81 -12.04 4.33 4.06
C LEU A 81 -12.48 2.88 3.99
N GLN A 82 -13.76 2.67 3.71
CA GLN A 82 -14.29 1.33 3.55
C GLN A 82 -15.03 1.21 2.22
N PHE A 83 -14.52 0.34 1.35
CA PHE A 83 -15.00 0.16 -0.01
C PHE A 83 -15.65 -1.21 -0.15
N GLY A 84 -16.84 -1.24 -0.73
CA GLY A 84 -17.50 -2.44 -1.23
C GLY A 84 -17.49 -2.49 -2.74
N ASN A 85 -18.23 -3.44 -3.31
CA ASN A 85 -18.45 -3.51 -4.75
C ASN A 85 -19.21 -2.24 -5.19
N SER A 86 -18.54 -1.32 -5.88
CA SER A 86 -19.01 0.03 -6.19
C SER A 86 -18.17 0.61 -7.32
N LEU A 87 -18.72 1.55 -8.09
CA LEU A 87 -17.95 2.40 -9.00
C LEU A 87 -17.63 3.73 -8.31
N PHE A 88 -16.35 4.04 -8.17
CA PHE A 88 -15.91 5.32 -7.62
C PHE A 88 -14.55 5.77 -8.15
N SER A 89 -14.32 7.07 -8.04
CA SER A 89 -13.01 7.71 -8.10
C SER A 89 -12.79 8.47 -6.80
N CYS A 90 -11.72 8.16 -6.09
CA CYS A 90 -11.38 8.84 -4.84
C CYS A 90 -9.94 9.34 -4.89
N TYR A 91 -9.74 10.59 -4.50
CA TYR A 91 -8.48 11.29 -4.63
C TYR A 91 -8.14 11.99 -3.31
N ILE A 92 -6.94 11.74 -2.79
CA ILE A 92 -6.38 12.41 -1.62
C ILE A 92 -5.11 13.11 -2.06
N LYS A 93 -5.01 14.42 -1.82
CA LYS A 93 -3.82 15.20 -2.20
C LYS A 93 -3.43 16.23 -1.17
N ASN A 94 -2.15 16.61 -1.16
CA ASN A 94 -1.59 17.67 -0.30
C ASN A 94 -1.97 17.50 1.18
N SER A 95 -2.12 16.25 1.64
CA SER A 95 -2.73 15.93 2.93
C SER A 95 -1.70 15.35 3.90
N SER A 96 -1.94 15.50 5.20
CA SER A 96 -1.01 15.03 6.23
C SER A 96 -1.74 14.28 7.34
N PHE A 97 -1.22 13.10 7.68
CA PHE A 97 -1.81 12.16 8.62
C PHE A 97 -0.84 11.87 9.77
N ARG A 98 -1.15 12.36 10.98
CA ARG A 98 -0.33 12.24 12.20
C ARG A 98 -1.17 11.90 13.44
N SER A 99 -0.75 10.99 14.33
CA SER A 99 -1.52 10.63 15.55
C SER A 99 -0.69 10.48 16.80
N GLY A 100 0.63 10.60 16.71
CA GLY A 100 1.46 10.17 17.83
C GLY A 100 1.31 8.67 18.10
N LEU A 101 1.84 8.21 19.24
CA LEU A 101 2.13 6.79 19.49
C LEU A 101 0.97 5.98 20.09
N TYR A 102 -0.29 6.44 19.99
CA TYR A 102 -1.44 5.71 20.52
C TYR A 102 -1.97 4.67 19.52
N ASP A 103 -2.46 3.53 20.03
CA ASP A 103 -2.77 2.25 19.34
C ASP A 103 -3.81 2.27 18.19
N PHE A 104 -4.17 3.44 17.67
CA PHE A 104 -5.16 3.58 16.62
C PHE A 104 -4.53 3.79 15.24
N HIS A 105 -4.90 2.92 14.29
CA HIS A 105 -4.58 3.14 12.88
C HIS A 105 -5.26 4.41 12.40
N ILE A 106 -4.49 5.43 11.99
CA ILE A 106 -5.08 6.64 11.42
C ILE A 106 -5.66 6.35 10.07
N PHE A 107 -4.84 5.87 9.14
CA PHE A 107 -5.23 5.80 7.76
C PHE A 107 -5.43 4.34 7.36
N ARG A 108 -6.69 3.96 7.22
CA ARG A 108 -7.07 2.59 6.93
C ARG A 108 -7.97 2.53 5.72
N ILE A 109 -7.54 1.77 4.73
CA ILE A 109 -8.36 1.33 3.60
C ILE A 109 -8.77 -0.10 3.86
N THR A 110 -10.09 -0.33 3.88
CA THR A 110 -10.65 -1.66 4.07
C THR A 110 -11.61 -2.00 2.96
N PHE A 111 -11.39 -3.13 2.31
CA PHE A 111 -12.33 -3.68 1.34
C PHE A 111 -13.27 -4.66 2.04
N ASN A 112 -14.57 -4.43 1.92
CA ASN A 112 -15.60 -5.23 2.56
C ASN A 112 -16.58 -5.78 1.54
N ALA A 113 -16.70 -7.10 1.49
CA ALA A 113 -17.62 -7.82 0.63
C ALA A 113 -19.05 -7.92 1.18
N LYS A 114 -19.37 -7.35 2.36
CA LYS A 114 -20.76 -7.28 2.89
C LYS A 114 -21.61 -6.30 2.09
N LEU A 115 -21.91 -6.67 0.85
CA LEU A 115 -23.04 -6.13 0.12
C LEU A 115 -23.95 -7.27 -0.28
N ASN A 116 -25.24 -7.07 -0.03
CA ASN A 116 -26.27 -8.00 -0.46
C ASN A 116 -26.28 -7.99 -2.00
N PRO A 117 -25.70 -9.01 -2.68
CA PRO A 117 -25.48 -9.00 -4.13
C PRO A 117 -26.80 -9.03 -4.92
N LYS A 118 -27.92 -9.16 -4.21
CA LYS A 118 -29.27 -9.29 -4.75
C LYS A 118 -29.92 -7.96 -5.14
N LYS A 119 -29.36 -6.80 -4.77
CA LYS A 119 -30.05 -5.54 -5.07
C LYS A 119 -29.78 -5.06 -6.48
N CYS A 120 -28.55 -4.76 -6.91
CA CYS A 120 -28.28 -4.32 -8.28
C CYS A 120 -26.97 -4.90 -8.81
N LYS A 121 -27.04 -5.68 -9.89
CA LYS A 121 -25.86 -6.16 -10.62
C LYS A 121 -25.51 -5.17 -11.72
N PHE A 122 -24.22 -4.97 -11.93
CA PHE A 122 -23.76 -4.32 -13.14
C PHE A 122 -24.01 -5.23 -14.34
N PRO A 123 -24.44 -4.70 -15.50
CA PRO A 123 -24.34 -5.43 -16.76
C PRO A 123 -22.87 -5.79 -16.99
N GLY A 124 -22.60 -6.96 -17.59
CA GLY A 124 -21.33 -7.73 -17.55
C GLY A 124 -20.01 -7.09 -18.03
N TYR A 125 -19.83 -5.79 -17.84
CA TYR A 125 -18.59 -5.05 -18.03
C TYR A 125 -17.73 -5.07 -16.76
N GLN A 126 -16.42 -5.13 -16.93
CA GLN A 126 -15.46 -4.97 -15.86
C GLN A 126 -15.36 -3.49 -15.49
N LEU A 127 -15.69 -3.16 -14.24
CA LEU A 127 -15.66 -1.78 -13.76
C LEU A 127 -14.37 -1.52 -13.00
N VAL A 128 -13.74 -0.39 -13.30
CA VAL A 128 -12.51 0.05 -12.67
C VAL A 128 -12.83 1.15 -11.69
N SER A 129 -12.56 0.92 -10.40
CA SER A 129 -12.61 1.97 -9.39
C SER A 129 -11.20 2.40 -9.03
N THR A 130 -10.99 3.71 -8.97
CA THR A 130 -9.66 4.29 -8.79
C THR A 130 -9.57 4.99 -7.45
N PHE A 131 -8.48 4.74 -6.74
CA PHE A 131 -8.15 5.40 -5.49
C PHE A 131 -6.73 5.94 -5.60
N VAL A 132 -6.56 7.26 -5.50
CA VAL A 132 -5.25 7.90 -5.63
C VAL A 132 -4.93 8.66 -4.35
N ILE A 133 -3.70 8.48 -3.86
CA ILE A 133 -3.07 9.32 -2.85
C ILE A 133 -1.86 9.96 -3.52
N GLU A 134 -1.79 11.29 -3.51
CA GLU A 134 -0.71 12.05 -4.13
C GLU A 134 -0.20 13.13 -3.18
N ASP A 135 1.10 13.46 -3.24
CA ASP A 135 1.71 14.58 -2.52
C ASP A 135 1.32 14.66 -1.03
N SER A 136 1.31 13.51 -0.35
CA SER A 136 0.76 13.39 1.01
C SER A 136 1.74 12.73 1.99
N GLN A 137 1.54 13.00 3.27
CA GLN A 137 2.45 12.58 4.34
C GLN A 137 1.74 11.71 5.38
N PHE A 138 2.39 10.62 5.79
CA PHE A 138 1.90 9.67 6.79
C PHE A 138 2.98 9.43 7.85
N CYS A 139 2.99 10.29 8.87
CA CYS A 139 4.13 10.43 9.77
C CYS A 139 3.74 10.19 11.23
N ASP A 140 4.64 9.56 12.00
CA ASP A 140 4.50 9.35 13.46
C ASP A 140 3.19 8.66 13.87
N ASN A 141 2.86 7.57 13.17
CA ASN A 141 1.65 6.79 13.43
C ASN A 141 1.99 5.36 13.85
N TRP A 142 0.98 4.63 14.33
CA TRP A 142 1.14 3.20 14.56
C TRP A 142 1.42 2.47 13.23
N HIS A 143 0.61 2.77 12.22
CA HIS A 143 0.84 2.42 10.83
C HIS A 143 0.68 3.67 9.95
N GLY A 144 1.52 3.82 8.93
CA GLY A 144 1.40 4.90 7.96
C GLY A 144 0.16 4.70 7.07
N ILE A 145 0.23 3.73 6.16
CA ILE A 145 -0.90 3.30 5.31
C ILE A 145 -1.19 1.83 5.58
N ARG A 146 -2.45 1.53 5.93
CA ARG A 146 -2.94 0.15 6.08
C ARG A 146 -4.02 -0.18 5.05
N ILE A 147 -3.75 -1.18 4.21
CA ILE A 147 -4.70 -1.71 3.22
C ILE A 147 -5.01 -3.16 3.60
N SER A 148 -6.29 -3.49 3.75
CA SER A 148 -6.71 -4.84 4.16
C SER A 148 -8.05 -5.27 3.58
N GLY A 149 -8.20 -6.57 3.33
CA GLY A 149 -9.50 -7.20 3.05
C GLY A 149 -10.14 -7.82 4.29
N VAL A 150 -11.47 -7.87 4.35
CA VAL A 150 -12.20 -8.63 5.38
C VAL A 150 -12.47 -10.07 4.88
N PRO A 151 -12.28 -11.12 5.71
CA PRO A 151 -12.29 -12.55 5.35
C PRO A 151 -13.53 -13.20 4.71
N TYR A 152 -14.46 -12.45 4.13
CA TYR A 152 -15.74 -13.03 3.68
C TYR A 152 -15.89 -12.97 2.17
N LEU A 153 -15.91 -14.18 1.58
CA LEU A 153 -16.23 -14.57 0.20
C LEU A 153 -15.07 -14.54 -0.84
N PRO A 154 -14.63 -15.73 -1.31
CA PRO A 154 -13.84 -15.84 -2.53
C PRO A 154 -14.74 -15.54 -3.74
N ARG A 155 -14.23 -14.74 -4.69
CA ARG A 155 -14.69 -14.66 -6.10
C ARG A 155 -15.97 -13.87 -6.44
N THR A 156 -16.47 -12.96 -5.61
CA THR A 156 -17.72 -12.22 -5.94
C THR A 156 -17.56 -10.77 -6.39
N ASN A 157 -16.36 -10.19 -6.35
CA ASN A 157 -16.16 -8.82 -6.84
C ASN A 157 -15.79 -8.84 -8.32
N SER A 158 -16.72 -8.40 -9.18
CA SER A 158 -16.50 -8.12 -10.59
C SER A 158 -15.63 -6.87 -10.85
N ASN A 159 -15.44 -6.05 -9.81
CA ASN A 159 -14.77 -4.76 -9.94
C ASN A 159 -13.26 -4.92 -9.78
N HIS A 160 -12.53 -4.24 -10.65
CA HIS A 160 -11.10 -4.05 -10.55
C HIS A 160 -10.83 -2.77 -9.77
N PHE A 161 -10.01 -2.84 -8.74
CA PHE A 161 -9.63 -1.67 -7.96
C PHE A 161 -8.19 -1.32 -8.30
N VAL A 162 -7.96 -0.06 -8.64
CA VAL A 162 -6.63 0.48 -8.87
C VAL A 162 -6.33 1.47 -7.77
N ILE A 163 -5.32 1.17 -6.96
CA ILE A 163 -4.79 2.05 -5.92
C ILE A 163 -3.47 2.64 -6.43
N ILE A 164 -3.33 3.95 -6.38
CA ILE A 164 -2.10 4.65 -6.74
C ILE A 164 -1.65 5.46 -5.53
N ILE A 165 -0.43 5.20 -5.05
CA ILE A 165 0.23 5.96 -3.99
C ILE A 165 1.42 6.63 -4.65
N LYS A 166 1.41 7.96 -4.75
CA LYS A 166 2.38 8.71 -5.54
C LYS A 166 2.96 9.87 -4.75
N SER A 167 4.27 10.11 -4.88
CA SER A 167 4.91 11.32 -4.33
C SER A 167 4.66 11.51 -2.84
N CYS A 168 4.61 10.41 -2.09
CA CYS A 168 4.27 10.40 -0.67
C CYS A 168 5.53 10.25 0.20
N LEU A 169 5.45 10.80 1.41
CA LEU A 169 6.41 10.53 2.49
C LEU A 169 5.71 9.74 3.59
N ILE A 170 6.23 8.56 3.91
CA ILE A 170 5.67 7.68 4.92
C ILE A 170 6.78 7.41 5.94
N SER A 171 6.70 8.03 7.12
CA SER A 171 7.86 8.03 8.02
C SER A 171 7.56 7.85 9.51
N ASN A 172 8.55 7.35 10.24
CA ASN A 172 8.56 7.23 11.70
C ASN A 172 7.33 6.48 12.27
N ASN A 173 6.82 5.50 11.51
CA ASN A 173 5.69 4.70 11.97
C ASN A 173 6.16 3.52 12.83
N THR A 174 5.53 3.31 13.99
CA THR A 174 6.06 2.42 15.03
C THR A 174 5.91 0.93 14.74
N ILE A 175 4.94 0.53 13.89
CA ILE A 175 4.75 -0.88 13.48
C ILE A 175 5.14 -1.06 12.04
N ALA A 176 4.56 -0.27 11.13
CA ALA A 176 4.92 -0.30 9.73
C ALA A 176 4.59 1.01 9.02
N GLY A 177 5.43 1.42 8.06
CA GLY A 177 5.09 2.51 7.15
C GLY A 177 3.95 2.07 6.24
N LEU A 178 4.17 0.98 5.52
CA LEU A 178 3.18 0.30 4.68
C LEU A 178 2.77 -1.05 5.27
N PHE A 179 1.47 -1.31 5.33
CA PHE A 179 0.94 -2.64 5.61
C PHE A 179 -0.17 -2.99 4.62
N ILE A 180 0.09 -3.96 3.75
CA ILE A 180 -0.87 -4.50 2.79
C ILE A 180 -1.13 -5.97 3.12
N ASP A 181 -2.40 -6.34 3.29
CA ASP A 181 -2.83 -7.75 3.36
C ASP A 181 -4.04 -8.00 2.45
N GLU A 182 -3.76 -8.59 1.29
CA GLU A 182 -4.73 -8.87 0.23
C GLU A 182 -5.29 -10.30 0.26
N LYS A 183 -5.23 -11.02 1.39
CA LYS A 183 -5.71 -12.42 1.53
C LYS A 183 -7.10 -12.68 0.93
N PHE A 184 -7.91 -11.63 0.77
CA PHE A 184 -9.28 -11.68 0.26
C PHE A 184 -9.53 -10.71 -0.91
N LEU A 185 -8.48 -10.21 -1.57
CA LEU A 185 -8.54 -9.15 -2.58
C LEU A 185 -8.02 -9.64 -3.93
N THR A 186 -8.80 -10.45 -4.63
CA THR A 186 -8.39 -11.08 -5.90
C THR A 186 -8.33 -10.14 -7.11
N SER A 187 -8.59 -8.83 -6.95
CA SER A 187 -8.74 -7.87 -8.07
C SER A 187 -8.30 -6.45 -7.69
N VAL A 188 -7.30 -6.32 -6.83
CA VAL A 188 -6.71 -5.03 -6.45
C VAL A 188 -5.33 -4.93 -7.11
N GLN A 189 -5.13 -3.88 -7.90
CA GLN A 189 -3.81 -3.46 -8.37
C GLN A 189 -3.36 -2.28 -7.51
N ILE A 190 -2.12 -2.30 -7.05
CA ILE A 190 -1.53 -1.22 -6.26
C ILE A 190 -0.23 -0.77 -6.93
N ASN A 191 -0.15 0.52 -7.26
CA ASN A 191 1.03 1.14 -7.82
C ASN A 191 1.59 2.14 -6.81
N ILE A 192 2.86 1.99 -6.44
CA ILE A 192 3.57 2.91 -5.53
C ILE A 192 4.68 3.60 -6.30
N ILE A 193 4.60 4.91 -6.42
CA ILE A 193 5.40 5.70 -7.36
C ILE A 193 6.05 6.88 -6.63
N ASP A 194 7.33 7.14 -6.86
CA ASP A 194 8.06 8.30 -6.33
C ASP A 194 7.86 8.50 -4.81
N THR A 195 7.86 7.41 -4.04
CA THR A 195 7.44 7.39 -2.63
C THR A 195 8.59 6.96 -1.73
N GLU A 196 8.69 7.60 -0.56
CA GLU A 196 9.73 7.35 0.42
C GLU A 196 9.18 6.74 1.72
N PHE A 197 9.82 5.68 2.18
CA PHE A 197 9.54 5.01 3.46
C PHE A 197 10.72 5.19 4.41
N ILE A 198 10.65 6.13 5.34
CA ILE A 198 11.81 6.56 6.14
C ILE A 198 11.57 6.34 7.65
N GLY A 199 12.48 5.66 8.34
CA GLY A 199 12.43 5.56 9.81
C GLY A 199 11.26 4.71 10.34
N ASN A 200 10.61 3.93 9.48
CA ASN A 200 9.50 3.06 9.89
C ASN A 200 10.05 1.81 10.57
N LYS A 201 9.27 1.17 11.45
CA LYS A 201 9.70 -0.13 11.96
C LYS A 201 9.85 -1.17 10.84
N ALA A 202 8.87 -1.30 9.96
CA ALA A 202 8.95 -2.20 8.81
C ALA A 202 8.08 -1.68 7.66
N ASN A 203 8.15 -2.33 6.50
CA ASN A 203 7.10 -2.26 5.48
C ASN A 203 6.74 -3.69 5.07
N VAL A 204 5.44 -3.97 4.94
CA VAL A 204 4.94 -5.34 4.76
C VAL A 204 3.93 -5.39 3.63
N ILE A 205 4.20 -6.25 2.66
CA ILE A 205 3.28 -6.63 1.60
C ILE A 205 3.00 -8.12 1.76
N LYS A 206 1.72 -8.45 1.92
CA LYS A 206 1.28 -9.80 2.23
C LYS A 206 0.08 -10.20 1.38
N ASN A 207 0.10 -11.43 0.87
CA ASN A 207 -0.99 -12.04 0.09
C ASN A 207 -1.40 -11.20 -1.14
N SER A 208 -0.47 -10.46 -1.75
CA SER A 208 -0.77 -9.50 -2.83
C SER A 208 -0.10 -9.88 -4.13
N PHE A 209 -0.80 -9.81 -5.26
CA PHE A 209 -0.28 -10.33 -6.54
C PHE A 209 -0.07 -9.29 -7.64
N PHE A 210 -0.59 -8.08 -7.47
CA PHE A 210 -0.54 -7.02 -8.49
C PHE A 210 -0.02 -5.71 -7.89
N ILE A 211 1.20 -5.77 -7.32
CA ILE A 211 1.89 -4.59 -6.79
C ILE A 211 2.99 -4.16 -7.76
N SER A 212 3.07 -2.88 -8.07
CA SER A 212 4.23 -2.26 -8.73
C SER A 212 4.88 -1.21 -7.82
N LEU A 213 6.21 -1.18 -7.79
CA LEU A 213 7.01 -0.17 -7.10
C LEU A 213 7.89 0.54 -8.13
N LYS A 214 7.79 1.86 -8.21
CA LYS A 214 8.56 2.69 -9.14
C LYS A 214 9.18 3.88 -8.43
N ASN A 215 10.50 4.04 -8.53
CA ASN A 215 11.23 5.14 -7.87
C ASN A 215 10.96 5.19 -6.36
N VAL A 216 11.09 4.04 -5.69
CA VAL A 216 10.81 3.92 -4.26
C VAL A 216 12.12 3.89 -3.48
N THR A 217 12.15 4.61 -2.36
CA THR A 217 13.24 4.57 -1.39
C THR A 217 12.74 4.06 -0.05
N VAL A 218 13.42 3.09 0.52
CA VAL A 218 13.15 2.56 1.86
C VAL A 218 14.40 2.70 2.70
N ALA A 219 14.35 3.53 3.74
CA ALA A 219 15.53 3.81 4.55
C ALA A 219 15.28 3.88 6.05
N ASN A 220 16.35 3.61 6.81
CA ASN A 220 16.39 3.73 8.27
C ASN A 220 15.33 2.89 8.97
N SER A 221 14.91 1.76 8.39
CA SER A 221 13.90 0.91 9.00
C SER A 221 14.49 0.05 10.11
N THR A 222 13.78 -0.11 11.23
CA THR A 222 14.31 -0.84 12.40
C THR A 222 14.00 -2.35 12.41
N SER A 223 13.25 -2.84 11.42
CA SER A 223 12.87 -4.25 11.24
C SER A 223 12.56 -4.58 9.77
N THR A 224 13.60 -4.91 8.99
CA THR A 224 13.64 -5.13 7.53
C THR A 224 12.98 -4.01 6.74
N GLY A 225 13.70 -3.44 5.77
CA GLY A 225 13.15 -2.39 4.90
C GLY A 225 11.81 -2.77 4.28
N LEU A 226 11.75 -3.89 3.56
CA LEU A 226 10.52 -4.41 2.96
C LEU A 226 10.42 -5.93 3.11
N LYS A 227 9.26 -6.41 3.59
CA LYS A 227 8.93 -7.84 3.71
C LYS A 227 7.86 -8.20 2.69
N LEU A 228 8.17 -9.18 1.85
CA LEU A 228 7.23 -9.81 0.92
C LEU A 228 6.85 -11.20 1.45
N ILE A 229 5.56 -11.41 1.66
CA ILE A 229 5.02 -12.65 2.23
C ILE A 229 3.88 -13.14 1.34
N THR A 230 4.01 -14.31 0.70
CA THR A 230 3.03 -14.82 -0.28
C THR A 230 2.59 -13.75 -1.28
N SER A 231 3.54 -13.01 -1.86
CA SER A 231 3.23 -11.85 -2.71
C SER A 231 4.03 -11.81 -4.00
N ILE A 232 3.48 -11.22 -5.06
CA ILE A 232 4.16 -10.93 -6.33
C ILE A 232 4.27 -9.41 -6.45
N VAL A 233 5.50 -8.91 -6.52
CA VAL A 233 5.79 -7.48 -6.62
C VAL A 233 6.69 -7.23 -7.83
N THR A 234 6.31 -6.26 -8.66
CA THR A 234 7.08 -5.82 -9.82
C THR A 234 7.81 -4.53 -9.47
N ILE A 235 9.10 -4.47 -9.79
CA ILE A 235 9.92 -3.27 -9.64
C ILE A 235 10.16 -2.64 -11.00
N GLU A 236 9.86 -1.36 -11.08
CA GLU A 236 10.03 -0.55 -12.28
C GLU A 236 11.03 0.58 -11.99
N ASN A 237 11.99 0.77 -12.90
CA ASN A 237 12.94 1.88 -12.90
C ASN A 237 13.94 1.92 -11.73
N LYS A 238 13.53 2.24 -10.50
CA LYS A 238 14.47 2.37 -9.37
C LYS A 238 13.86 1.94 -8.04
N LEU A 239 14.61 1.15 -7.27
CA LEU A 239 14.30 0.79 -5.89
C LEU A 239 15.57 0.83 -5.03
N ILE A 240 15.52 1.60 -3.93
CA ILE A 240 16.67 1.82 -3.04
C ILE A 240 16.34 1.35 -1.63
N PHE A 241 17.22 0.56 -1.04
CA PHE A 241 17.22 0.21 0.37
C PHE A 241 18.48 0.74 1.05
N ARG A 242 18.31 1.61 2.06
CA ARG A 242 19.45 2.22 2.76
C ARG A 242 19.35 2.12 4.28
N SER A 243 20.43 1.68 4.93
CA SER A 243 20.55 1.75 6.39
C SER A 243 19.39 1.09 7.15
N ASN A 244 18.83 0.03 6.58
CA ASN A 244 17.77 -0.74 7.23
C ASN A 244 18.37 -1.88 8.06
N THR A 245 17.73 -2.22 9.17
CA THR A 245 18.12 -3.35 10.03
C THR A 245 17.04 -4.43 10.01
N GLY A 246 17.39 -5.71 9.95
CA GLY A 246 16.44 -6.83 10.01
C GLY A 246 16.99 -8.03 10.78
N VAL A 247 16.15 -9.06 10.97
CA VAL A 247 16.65 -10.39 11.42
C VAL A 247 17.15 -11.16 10.20
N VAL A 248 16.33 -11.18 9.14
CA VAL A 248 16.69 -11.65 7.80
C VAL A 248 16.29 -10.58 6.81
N GLY A 249 17.09 -10.35 5.77
CA GLY A 249 16.82 -9.33 4.77
C GLY A 249 16.85 -7.95 5.40
N GLY A 250 18.02 -7.35 5.62
CA GLY A 250 18.10 -6.00 6.19
C GLY A 250 17.36 -5.00 5.31
N GLY A 251 17.66 -5.00 4.01
CA GLY A 251 16.90 -4.26 2.99
C GLY A 251 15.58 -4.94 2.62
N LEU A 252 15.66 -6.15 2.05
CA LEU A 252 14.52 -6.87 1.48
C LEU A 252 14.47 -8.33 1.95
N SER A 253 13.28 -8.80 2.35
CA SER A 253 13.01 -10.20 2.69
C SER A 253 11.89 -10.75 1.81
N ILE A 254 12.15 -11.87 1.13
CA ILE A 254 11.23 -12.56 0.22
C ILE A 254 10.94 -13.96 0.76
N THR A 255 9.73 -14.17 1.29
CA THR A 255 9.35 -15.43 1.98
C THR A 255 7.97 -15.94 1.57
N ASP A 256 7.64 -17.16 1.98
CA ASP A 256 6.32 -17.79 1.84
C ASP A 256 5.80 -17.82 0.38
N SER A 257 6.66 -18.23 -0.56
CA SER A 257 6.38 -18.30 -2.00
C SER A 257 6.19 -16.93 -2.67
N SER A 258 6.90 -15.92 -2.19
CA SER A 258 6.88 -14.59 -2.79
C SER A 258 7.78 -14.48 -4.02
N GLN A 259 7.41 -13.63 -4.96
CA GLN A 259 8.16 -13.37 -6.18
C GLN A 259 8.43 -11.89 -6.32
N LEU A 260 9.69 -11.54 -6.59
CA LEU A 260 10.08 -10.21 -7.00
C LEU A 260 10.37 -10.23 -8.50
N ILE A 261 9.64 -9.47 -9.30
CA ILE A 261 9.88 -9.30 -10.73
C ILE A 261 10.61 -7.98 -10.92
N VAL A 262 11.73 -8.00 -11.64
CA VAL A 262 12.57 -6.83 -11.86
C VAL A 262 12.61 -6.53 -13.36
N SER A 263 12.06 -5.37 -13.75
CA SER A 263 11.94 -4.99 -15.15
C SER A 263 13.27 -4.61 -15.79
N SER A 264 13.33 -4.69 -17.13
CA SER A 264 14.55 -4.68 -17.96
C SER A 264 15.45 -3.44 -17.88
N SER A 265 15.00 -2.34 -17.28
CA SER A 265 15.76 -1.10 -17.09
C SER A 265 15.83 -0.66 -15.62
N THR A 266 15.60 -1.59 -14.71
CA THR A 266 15.55 -1.28 -13.27
C THR A 266 16.95 -1.19 -12.68
N ASN A 267 17.17 -0.21 -11.81
CA ASN A 267 18.35 -0.12 -10.96
C ASN A 267 17.96 -0.42 -9.50
N LEU A 268 18.62 -1.41 -8.92
CA LEU A 268 18.46 -1.80 -7.51
C LEU A 268 19.68 -1.38 -6.71
N GLU A 269 19.46 -0.72 -5.57
CA GLU A 269 20.55 -0.27 -4.69
C GLU A 269 20.29 -0.74 -3.25
N PHE A 270 21.24 -1.47 -2.66
CA PHE A 270 21.23 -1.90 -1.26
C PHE A 270 22.51 -1.41 -0.59
N ILE A 271 22.35 -0.39 0.26
CA ILE A 271 23.46 0.36 0.84
C ILE A 271 23.35 0.36 2.37
N ASP A 272 24.42 -0.03 3.06
CA ASP A 272 24.53 -0.01 4.52
C ASP A 272 23.41 -0.79 5.25
N ASN A 273 22.82 -1.83 4.63
CA ASN A 273 21.76 -2.61 5.28
C ASN A 273 22.34 -3.73 6.16
N HIS A 274 21.71 -3.99 7.29
CA HIS A 274 22.18 -4.97 8.27
C HIS A 274 21.10 -6.01 8.57
N ALA A 275 21.47 -7.28 8.60
CA ALA A 275 20.64 -8.35 9.14
C ALA A 275 21.36 -9.06 10.29
N SER A 276 20.68 -9.34 11.40
CA SER A 276 21.34 -10.05 12.51
C SER A 276 21.64 -11.52 12.19
N TYR A 277 21.03 -12.09 11.13
CA TYR A 277 21.21 -13.50 10.75
C TYR A 277 21.55 -13.69 9.27
N LYS A 278 20.61 -13.45 8.34
CA LYS A 278 20.80 -13.80 6.92
C LYS A 278 20.45 -12.66 5.98
N GLY A 279 21.29 -12.41 4.96
CA GLY A 279 20.95 -11.49 3.87
C GLY A 279 20.88 -10.04 4.32
N GLY A 280 22.00 -9.37 4.54
CA GLY A 280 22.01 -7.96 4.96
C GLY A 280 21.33 -7.05 3.95
N GLY A 281 21.62 -7.21 2.66
CA GLY A 281 20.87 -6.58 1.58
C GLY A 281 19.55 -7.31 1.31
N ILE A 282 19.64 -8.54 0.81
CA ILE A 282 18.50 -9.33 0.33
C ILE A 282 18.50 -10.71 0.99
N TYR A 283 17.35 -11.14 1.48
CA TYR A 283 17.08 -12.51 1.88
C TYR A 283 15.98 -13.12 1.00
N VAL A 284 16.25 -14.29 0.44
CA VAL A 284 15.29 -15.14 -0.27
C VAL A 284 15.18 -16.47 0.47
N GLU A 285 13.98 -16.88 0.81
CA GLU A 285 13.78 -18.16 1.51
C GLU A 285 13.91 -19.36 0.57
N GLU A 286 14.88 -20.24 0.85
CA GLU A 286 15.26 -21.36 -0.04
C GLU A 286 14.24 -22.51 -0.08
N LEU A 287 13.58 -22.80 1.05
CA LEU A 287 12.68 -23.95 1.16
C LEU A 287 11.28 -23.66 0.63
N THR A 288 10.97 -22.41 0.32
CA THR A 288 9.70 -22.02 -0.29
C THR A 288 9.92 -21.71 -1.77
N LYS A 289 8.84 -21.66 -2.55
CA LYS A 289 8.90 -21.28 -3.98
C LYS A 289 9.11 -19.76 -4.12
N SER A 290 10.02 -19.19 -3.33
CA SER A 290 10.37 -17.78 -3.34
C SER A 290 11.52 -17.53 -4.28
N PHE A 291 11.43 -16.52 -5.15
CA PHE A 291 12.49 -16.23 -6.12
C PHE A 291 12.44 -14.81 -6.67
N ILE A 292 13.54 -14.40 -7.28
CA ILE A 292 13.66 -13.15 -8.03
C ILE A 292 13.65 -13.50 -9.52
N ILE A 293 12.80 -12.83 -10.29
CA ILE A 293 12.70 -12.94 -11.76
C ILE A 293 13.27 -11.67 -12.37
N LEU A 294 14.24 -11.83 -13.26
CA LEU A 294 14.79 -10.74 -14.05
C LEU A 294 14.20 -10.80 -15.45
N GLU A 295 13.52 -9.74 -15.89
CA GLU A 295 12.90 -9.69 -17.22
C GLU A 295 13.93 -9.53 -18.35
N ALA A 296 15.13 -9.05 -18.04
CA ALA A 296 16.26 -8.96 -18.94
C ALA A 296 17.57 -9.34 -18.25
N PRO A 297 18.64 -9.70 -18.99
CA PRO A 297 19.97 -9.86 -18.44
C PRO A 297 20.61 -8.50 -18.10
N ASN A 298 21.67 -8.53 -17.28
CA ASN A 298 22.52 -7.37 -16.96
C ASN A 298 21.80 -6.21 -16.26
N ILE A 299 20.71 -6.48 -15.55
CA ILE A 299 20.01 -5.50 -14.72
C ILE A 299 20.98 -5.00 -13.61
N PRO A 300 21.22 -3.68 -13.48
CA PRO A 300 22.10 -3.14 -12.45
C PRO A 300 21.66 -3.48 -11.02
N LEU A 301 22.60 -4.00 -10.23
CA LEU A 301 22.45 -4.23 -8.80
C LEU A 301 23.68 -3.71 -8.06
N THR A 302 23.46 -2.69 -7.23
CA THR A 302 24.47 -2.08 -6.37
C THR A 302 24.33 -2.60 -4.95
N LEU A 303 25.41 -3.14 -4.40
CA LEU A 303 25.49 -3.71 -3.06
C LEU A 303 26.68 -3.06 -2.37
N ILE A 304 26.46 -2.30 -1.30
CA ILE A 304 27.52 -1.54 -0.63
C ILE A 304 27.34 -1.69 0.89
N ASN A 305 28.37 -2.16 1.57
CA ASN A 305 28.45 -2.22 3.04
C ASN A 305 27.23 -2.90 3.71
N ASN A 306 26.63 -3.89 3.06
CA ASN A 306 25.63 -4.70 3.73
C ASN A 306 26.32 -5.70 4.67
N SER A 307 25.63 -6.17 5.71
CA SER A 307 26.21 -7.11 6.67
C SER A 307 25.19 -8.07 7.25
N ALA A 308 25.59 -9.32 7.47
CA ALA A 308 24.83 -10.35 8.15
C ALA A 308 25.73 -11.41 8.80
N ALA A 309 25.16 -12.34 9.57
CA ALA A 309 25.92 -13.53 10.00
C ALA A 309 26.19 -14.49 8.83
N PHE A 310 25.28 -14.53 7.84
CA PHE A 310 25.38 -15.34 6.63
C PHE A 310 24.86 -14.57 5.41
N GLY A 311 25.67 -14.50 4.35
CA GLY A 311 25.31 -13.79 3.12
C GLY A 311 25.10 -12.30 3.36
N ASP A 312 26.20 -11.57 3.58
CA ASP A 312 26.19 -10.11 3.87
C ASP A 312 25.33 -9.34 2.89
N ASP A 313 25.58 -9.50 1.60
CA ASP A 313 24.78 -8.84 0.57
C ASP A 313 23.49 -9.60 0.29
N ILE A 314 23.58 -10.89 -0.07
CA ILE A 314 22.44 -11.70 -0.52
C ILE A 314 22.53 -13.09 0.10
N TYR A 315 21.41 -13.61 0.59
CA TYR A 315 21.25 -14.99 1.02
C TYR A 315 20.07 -15.67 0.31
N GLY A 316 20.24 -16.93 -0.11
CA GLY A 316 19.20 -17.79 -0.69
C GLY A 316 18.80 -17.51 -2.14
N TYR A 317 19.49 -16.57 -2.81
CA TYR A 317 19.31 -16.35 -4.24
C TYR A 317 20.15 -17.35 -5.04
N ASN A 318 19.50 -18.21 -5.83
CA ASN A 318 20.18 -19.15 -6.70
C ASN A 318 19.98 -18.80 -8.18
N ASN A 319 21.10 -18.69 -8.92
CA ASN A 319 21.17 -18.25 -10.32
C ASN A 319 20.74 -19.32 -11.34
N HIS A 320 19.67 -20.05 -11.06
CA HIS A 320 19.22 -21.17 -11.91
C HIS A 320 18.53 -20.73 -13.22
N ARG A 321 18.31 -19.43 -13.46
CA ARG A 321 17.74 -18.89 -14.70
C ARG A 321 18.79 -18.15 -15.56
N SER A 322 18.49 -17.97 -16.84
CA SER A 322 19.40 -17.40 -17.85
C SER A 322 19.76 -15.93 -17.62
N ASN A 323 18.88 -15.15 -16.98
CA ASN A 323 19.10 -13.73 -16.72
C ASN A 323 19.78 -13.55 -15.36
N ARG A 324 20.87 -12.77 -15.33
CA ARG A 324 21.67 -12.46 -14.14
C ARG A 324 21.78 -10.95 -13.94
N PHE A 325 21.96 -10.52 -12.70
CA PHE A 325 22.28 -9.13 -12.37
C PHE A 325 23.67 -8.72 -12.87
N ASN A 326 23.82 -7.43 -13.17
CA ASN A 326 25.11 -6.78 -13.37
C ASN A 326 25.54 -6.11 -12.05
N LEU A 327 26.57 -6.65 -11.40
CA LEU A 327 27.01 -6.22 -10.08
C LEU A 327 28.01 -5.07 -10.18
N THR A 328 27.71 -3.94 -9.57
CA THR A 328 28.57 -2.75 -9.58
C THR A 328 29.56 -2.67 -8.40
N ASN A 329 29.53 -3.62 -7.46
CA ASN A 329 30.53 -3.76 -6.38
C ASN A 329 30.47 -5.18 -5.73
N PRO A 330 31.20 -6.18 -6.22
CA PRO A 330 30.98 -7.57 -5.81
C PRO A 330 31.68 -7.93 -4.48
N ASN A 331 30.89 -8.16 -3.41
CA ASN A 331 31.31 -8.92 -2.23
C ASN A 331 30.25 -9.99 -1.90
N ILE A 332 30.05 -10.92 -2.84
CA ILE A 332 29.13 -12.05 -2.60
C ILE A 332 29.87 -13.11 -1.77
N SER A 333 29.63 -13.16 -0.46
CA SER A 333 30.00 -14.32 0.35
C SER A 333 28.91 -15.39 0.23
N SER A 334 29.07 -16.33 -0.70
CA SER A 334 28.29 -17.57 -0.70
C SER A 334 28.96 -18.59 0.22
N THR A 335 28.45 -18.75 1.44
CA THR A 335 28.75 -19.92 2.28
C THR A 335 27.47 -20.52 2.81
#